data_AF-A0A4R3EBM5-F1
#
_entry.id   AF-A0A4R3EBM5-F1
#
_cell.length_a   1.000
_cell.length_b   1.000
_cell.length_c   1.000
_cell.angle_alpha   90.00
_cell.angle_beta   90.00
_cell.angle_gamma   90.00
#
_symmetry.space_group_name_H-M   'P 1'
#
loop_
_entity.id
_entity.type
_entity.pdbx_description
1 polymer ?
#
loop_
_entity_poly.entity_id
_entity_poly.type
_entity_poly.pdbx_seq_one_letter_code
_entity_poly.pdbx_strand_id
1 'polypeptide(L)'
;MPSGKAAPMTRPEALRLRRTYPDSDEFWHVIDQEGENIGVIADHRGHTGPDRPGWFWGISVFGLPQPGRFRGHERTREEAMARIREEWPSYRRQYSEEHYERRRSEHRGREVQWRGTR
;
A
#
# COMPACT_ATOMS: atom_id res chain seq x y z
N MET A 1 17.23 15.72 26.86
CA MET A 1 16.38 15.87 25.66
C MET A 1 17.10 15.21 24.50
N PRO A 2 16.91 13.92 24.17
CA PRO A 2 17.49 13.38 22.96
C PRO A 2 16.62 13.79 21.78
N SER A 3 17.13 14.71 20.97
CA SER A 3 16.57 15.04 19.66
C SER A 3 16.51 13.75 18.84
N GLY A 4 15.28 13.30 18.53
CA GLY A 4 15.06 12.20 17.61
C GLY A 4 15.65 12.57 16.25
N LYS A 5 16.83 12.03 15.96
CA LYS A 5 17.39 12.02 14.60
C LYS A 5 16.36 11.31 13.74
N ALA A 6 15.71 12.04 12.84
CA ALA A 6 15.00 11.44 11.72
C ALA A 6 15.99 10.52 11.01
N ALA A 7 15.72 9.22 11.00
CA ALA A 7 16.51 8.28 10.23
C ALA A 7 16.47 8.76 8.77
N PRO A 8 17.61 8.81 8.07
CA PRO A 8 17.60 9.14 6.65
C PRO A 8 16.66 8.15 5.94
N MET A 9 15.73 8.66 5.13
CA MET A 9 14.95 7.86 4.18
C MET A 9 15.90 7.29 3.12
N THR A 10 16.74 6.34 3.51
CA THR A 10 17.77 5.75 2.67
C THR A 10 17.13 4.73 1.73
N ARG A 11 17.09 5.13 0.46
CA ARG A 11 16.63 4.43 -0.76
C ARG A 11 15.16 4.67 -1.10
N PRO A 12 14.84 4.96 -2.39
CA PRO A 12 13.46 4.86 -2.85
C PRO A 12 12.99 3.44 -2.55
N GLU A 13 12.01 3.31 -1.66
CA GLU A 13 11.49 2.01 -1.25
C GLU A 13 11.09 1.24 -2.50
N ALA A 14 11.72 0.08 -2.71
CA ALA A 14 11.51 -0.72 -3.89
C ALA A 14 10.14 -1.40 -3.82
N LEU A 15 9.10 -0.66 -4.24
CA LEU A 15 7.74 -1.17 -4.29
C LEU A 15 7.58 -2.15 -5.44
N ARG A 16 7.02 -3.32 -5.13
CA ARG A 16 6.76 -4.42 -6.08
C ARG A 16 5.32 -4.90 -5.98
N LEU A 17 4.85 -5.53 -7.05
CA LEU A 17 3.54 -6.15 -7.10
C LEU A 17 3.59 -7.61 -6.65
N ARG A 18 2.62 -8.02 -5.84
CA ARG A 18 2.35 -9.40 -5.47
C ARG A 18 0.92 -9.74 -5.85
N ARG A 19 0.73 -10.80 -6.64
CA ARG A 19 -0.60 -11.32 -6.97
C ARG A 19 -1.32 -11.75 -5.69
N THR A 20 -2.61 -11.44 -5.61
CA THR A 20 -3.46 -11.96 -4.54
C THR A 20 -3.97 -13.36 -4.88
N TYR A 21 -4.32 -13.58 -6.15
CA TYR A 21 -4.78 -14.86 -6.65
C TYR A 21 -3.84 -15.34 -7.76
N PRO A 22 -3.47 -16.63 -7.80
CA PRO A 22 -2.55 -17.14 -8.82
C PRO A 22 -3.13 -16.99 -10.23
N ASP A 23 -4.44 -17.21 -10.37
CA ASP A 23 -5.12 -17.32 -11.67
C ASP A 23 -5.84 -16.03 -12.11
N SER A 24 -5.73 -14.93 -11.34
CA SER A 24 -6.36 -13.65 -11.68
C SER A 24 -5.32 -12.52 -11.73
N ASP A 25 -5.46 -11.66 -12.73
CA ASP A 25 -4.70 -10.39 -12.85
C ASP A 25 -5.51 -9.20 -12.32
N GLU A 26 -6.68 -9.43 -11.73
CA GLU A 26 -7.61 -8.35 -11.35
C GLU A 26 -7.27 -7.73 -9.99
N PHE A 27 -6.43 -8.36 -9.17
CA PHE A 27 -6.13 -7.84 -7.84
C PHE A 27 -4.68 -8.10 -7.41
N TRP A 28 -4.02 -7.02 -7.00
CA TRP A 28 -2.61 -6.99 -6.65
C TRP A 28 -2.40 -6.25 -5.33
N HIS A 29 -1.52 -6.82 -4.50
CA HIS A 29 -0.91 -6.07 -3.40
C HIS A 29 0.32 -5.34 -3.90
N VAL A 30 0.46 -4.08 -3.50
CA VAL A 30 1.72 -3.36 -3.58
C VAL A 30 2.45 -3.61 -2.27
N ILE A 31 3.63 -4.21 -2.35
CA ILE A 31 4.45 -4.52 -1.19
C ILE A 31 5.79 -3.82 -1.24
N ASP A 32 6.32 -3.50 -0.07
CA ASP A 32 7.68 -2.97 0.05
C ASP A 32 8.75 -4.09 -0.05
N GLN A 33 10.00 -3.68 0.14
CA GLN A 33 11.16 -4.56 0.14
C GLN A 33 11.16 -5.58 1.28
N GLU A 34 10.48 -5.28 2.40
CA GLU A 34 10.35 -6.15 3.56
C GLU A 34 9.12 -7.07 3.45
N GLY A 35 8.34 -6.92 2.37
CA GLY A 35 7.15 -7.71 2.10
C GLY A 35 5.88 -7.17 2.74
N GLU A 36 5.93 -5.98 3.34
CA GLU A 36 4.76 -5.33 3.94
C GLU A 36 3.79 -4.84 2.88
N ASN A 37 2.49 -4.98 3.15
CA ASN A 37 1.47 -4.43 2.29
C ASN A 37 1.36 -2.91 2.44
N ILE A 38 1.63 -2.21 1.36
CA ILE A 38 1.57 -0.75 1.26
C ILE A 38 0.23 -0.28 0.65
N GLY A 39 -0.39 -1.11 -0.18
CA GLY A 39 -1.59 -0.74 -0.88
C GLY A 39 -2.06 -1.80 -1.85
N VAL A 40 -3.05 -1.44 -2.67
CA VAL A 40 -3.65 -2.36 -3.62
C VAL A 40 -3.83 -1.71 -4.98
N ILE A 41 -3.81 -2.54 -6.01
CA ILE A 41 -4.23 -2.19 -7.36
C ILE A 41 -5.25 -3.23 -7.80
N ALA A 42 -6.41 -2.78 -8.28
CA ALA A 42 -7.50 -3.67 -8.65
C ALA A 42 -8.13 -3.26 -9.99
N ASP A 43 -8.51 -4.24 -10.79
CA ASP A 43 -9.28 -4.03 -12.01
C ASP A 43 -10.76 -3.84 -11.66
N HIS A 44 -11.25 -2.63 -11.86
CA HIS A 44 -12.63 -2.23 -11.66
C HIS A 44 -13.35 -1.99 -12.98
N ARG A 45 -12.83 -2.42 -14.14
CA ARG A 45 -13.49 -2.23 -15.45
C ARG A 45 -14.90 -2.82 -15.52
N GLY A 46 -15.18 -3.88 -14.76
CA GLY A 46 -16.54 -4.43 -14.63
C GLY A 46 -17.50 -3.57 -13.79
N HIS A 47 -16.98 -2.59 -13.05
CA HIS A 47 -17.72 -1.70 -12.15
C HIS A 47 -17.68 -0.22 -12.59
N THR A 48 -16.77 0.14 -13.49
CA THR A 48 -16.66 1.46 -14.09
C THR A 48 -17.20 1.42 -15.52
N GLY A 49 -17.94 2.45 -15.95
CA GLY A 49 -18.37 2.55 -17.35
C GLY A 49 -17.19 2.50 -18.34
N PRO A 50 -17.43 2.15 -19.61
CA PRO A 50 -16.38 1.86 -20.61
C PRO A 50 -15.42 3.04 -20.86
N ASP A 51 -15.86 4.27 -20.63
CA ASP A 51 -15.07 5.48 -20.84
C ASP A 51 -14.27 5.94 -19.61
N ARG A 52 -14.30 5.18 -18.51
CA ARG A 52 -13.63 5.54 -17.27
C ARG A 52 -12.34 4.75 -17.06
N PRO A 53 -11.33 5.34 -16.39
CA PRO A 53 -10.15 4.61 -15.99
C PRO A 53 -10.56 3.45 -15.09
N GLY A 54 -10.14 2.24 -15.46
CA GLY A 54 -10.63 1.01 -14.86
C GLY A 54 -9.72 0.42 -13.80
N TRP A 55 -8.46 0.84 -13.71
CA TRP A 55 -7.54 0.33 -12.70
C TRP A 55 -7.56 1.20 -11.46
N PHE A 56 -8.21 0.71 -10.41
CA PHE A 56 -8.18 1.32 -9.09
C PHE A 56 -6.79 1.19 -8.46
N TRP A 57 -6.38 2.22 -7.73
CA TRP A 57 -5.22 2.18 -6.85
C TRP A 57 -5.56 2.82 -5.51
N GLY A 58 -4.92 2.35 -4.44
CA GLY A 58 -5.03 2.97 -3.14
C GLY A 58 -3.93 2.56 -2.17
N ILE A 59 -3.41 3.52 -1.41
CA ILE A 59 -2.47 3.28 -0.32
C ILE A 59 -3.28 2.88 0.91
N SER A 60 -2.97 1.73 1.49
CA SER A 60 -3.66 1.20 2.67
C SER A 60 -2.69 0.35 3.48
N VAL A 61 -2.25 0.90 4.61
CA VAL A 61 -1.11 0.38 5.37
C VAL A 61 -1.54 0.16 6.81
N PHE A 62 -1.44 -1.05 7.35
CA PHE A 62 -1.65 -1.36 8.78
C PHE A 62 -2.95 -0.79 9.40
N GLY A 63 -4.01 -0.68 8.60
CA GLY A 63 -5.28 -0.07 9.01
C GLY A 63 -5.18 1.42 9.37
N LEU A 64 -4.15 2.11 8.89
CA LEU A 64 -4.06 3.57 8.91
C LEU A 64 -5.15 4.16 7.99
N PRO A 65 -5.63 5.38 8.28
CA PRO A 65 -6.59 6.05 7.42
C PRO A 65 -6.12 6.10 5.97
N GLN A 66 -7.05 5.97 5.03
CA GLN A 66 -6.82 6.19 3.60
C GLN A 66 -7.53 7.49 3.19
N PRO A 67 -6.86 8.66 3.28
CA PRO A 67 -7.43 9.91 2.79
C PRO A 67 -7.74 9.82 1.29
N GLY A 68 -8.76 10.56 0.84
CA GLY A 68 -9.22 10.51 -0.55
C GLY A 68 -8.15 10.81 -1.61
N ARG A 69 -7.13 11.60 -1.26
CA ARG A 69 -5.98 11.88 -2.12
C ARG A 69 -5.13 10.64 -2.46
N PHE A 70 -5.10 9.64 -1.57
CA PHE A 70 -4.23 8.47 -1.69
C PHE A 70 -4.94 7.26 -2.29
N ARG A 71 -5.92 7.54 -3.16
CA ARG A 71 -6.64 6.55 -3.94
C ARG A 71 -7.18 7.19 -5.22
N GLY A 72 -7.35 6.39 -6.25
CA GLY A 72 -7.84 6.87 -7.54
C GLY A 72 -8.06 5.75 -8.54
N HIS A 73 -8.24 6.15 -9.79
CA HIS A 73 -8.31 5.23 -10.92
C HIS A 73 -7.40 5.73 -12.03
N GLU A 74 -6.73 4.80 -12.71
CA GLU A 74 -5.88 5.05 -13.87
C GLU A 74 -6.26 4.11 -15.03
N ARG A 75 -5.73 4.35 -16.23
CA ARG A 75 -6.10 3.58 -17.41
C ARG A 75 -5.39 2.23 -17.46
N THR A 76 -4.23 2.13 -16.83
CA THR A 76 -3.41 0.92 -16.79
C THR A 76 -2.96 0.58 -15.37
N ARG A 77 -2.63 -0.69 -15.13
CA ARG A 77 -2.04 -1.16 -13.88
C ARG A 77 -0.69 -0.49 -13.60
N GLU A 78 0.09 -0.23 -14.65
CA GLU A 78 1.40 0.39 -14.59
C GLU A 78 1.30 1.86 -14.16
N GLU A 79 0.32 2.61 -14.67
CA GLU A 79 0.01 3.98 -14.20
C GLU A 79 -0.45 3.98 -12.75
N ALA A 80 -1.33 3.05 -12.37
CA ALA A 80 -1.75 2.87 -10.98
C ALA A 80 -0.56 2.61 -10.04
N MET A 81 0.41 1.78 -10.47
CA MET A 81 1.64 1.54 -9.72
C MET A 81 2.54 2.79 -9.67
N ALA A 82 2.62 3.54 -10.76
CA ALA A 82 3.36 4.80 -10.80
C ALA A 82 2.78 5.82 -9.82
N ARG A 83 1.45 5.93 -9.72
CA ARG A 83 0.78 6.79 -8.73
C ARG A 83 1.08 6.41 -7.30
N ILE A 84 1.04 5.12 -6.96
CA ILE A 84 1.39 4.67 -5.62
C ILE A 84 2.85 5.03 -5.31
N ARG A 85 3.79 4.85 -6.24
CA ARG A 85 5.20 5.24 -6.04
C ARG A 85 5.37 6.75 -5.84
N GLU A 86 4.62 7.56 -6.58
CA GLU A 86 4.63 9.02 -6.47
C GLU A 86 4.10 9.50 -5.11
N GLU A 87 2.95 8.96 -4.69
CA GLU A 87 2.24 9.43 -3.49
C GLU A 87 2.74 8.79 -2.21
N TRP A 88 3.38 7.62 -2.27
CA TRP A 88 3.84 6.87 -1.10
C TRP A 88 4.72 7.68 -0.15
N PRO A 89 5.78 8.40 -0.59
CA PRO A 89 6.57 9.23 0.31
C PRO A 89 5.74 10.30 1.04
N SER A 90 4.75 10.89 0.34
CA SER A 90 3.86 11.89 0.93
C SER A 90 2.88 11.28 1.93
N TYR A 91 2.41 10.05 1.66
CA TYR A 91 1.61 9.29 2.62
C TYR A 91 2.43 8.97 3.88
N ARG A 92 3.62 8.39 3.71
CA ARG A 92 4.49 7.94 4.81
C ARG A 92 4.90 9.08 5.75
N ARG A 93 5.13 10.29 5.21
CA ARG A 93 5.47 11.50 5.97
C ARG A 93 4.36 12.03 6.89
N GLN A 94 3.12 11.58 6.73
CA GLN A 94 2.02 11.99 7.64
C GLN A 94 2.13 11.34 9.03
N TYR A 95 2.94 10.30 9.17
CA TYR A 95 3.06 9.54 10.40
C TYR A 95 4.49 9.62 10.93
N SER A 96 4.62 9.79 12.24
CA SER A 96 5.92 9.63 12.90
C SER A 96 6.41 8.19 12.77
N GLU A 97 7.74 8.01 12.84
CA GLU A 97 8.36 6.69 12.81
C GLU A 97 7.78 5.76 13.88
N GLU A 98 7.68 6.27 15.11
CA GLU A 98 7.13 5.54 16.25
C GLU A 98 5.68 5.09 15.99
N HIS A 99 4.84 5.97 15.44
CA HIS A 99 3.45 5.63 15.14
C HIS A 99 3.36 4.55 14.06
N TYR A 100 4.18 4.68 13.01
CA TYR A 100 4.23 3.72 11.92
C TYR A 100 4.67 2.33 12.41
N GLU A 101 5.78 2.26 13.13
CA GLU A 101 6.33 1.00 13.65
C GLU A 101 5.41 0.34 14.70
N ARG A 102 4.73 1.13 15.52
CA ARG A 102 3.69 0.60 16.42
C ARG A 102 2.57 -0.08 15.64
N ARG A 103 2.03 0.59 14.62
CA ARG A 103 0.94 0.05 13.78
C ARG A 103 1.38 -1.16 12.99
N ARG A 104 2.61 -1.15 12.47
CA ARG A 104 3.24 -2.31 11.82
C ARG A 104 3.32 -3.52 12.76
N SER A 105 3.80 -3.30 13.97
CA SER A 105 3.94 -4.36 14.99
C SER A 105 2.58 -4.94 15.39
N GLU A 106 1.57 -4.08 15.60
CA GLU A 106 0.19 -4.51 15.86
C GLU A 106 -0.39 -5.35 14.72
N HIS A 107 -0.14 -4.94 13.47
CA HIS A 107 -0.61 -5.66 12.28
C HIS A 107 0.00 -7.05 12.17
N ARG A 108 1.33 -7.15 12.31
CA ARG A 108 2.05 -8.44 12.33
C ARG A 108 1.57 -9.35 13.45
N GLY A 109 1.34 -8.80 14.64
CA GLY A 109 0.80 -9.55 15.78
C GLY A 109 -0.59 -10.16 15.48
N ARG A 110 -1.44 -9.44 14.74
CA ARG A 110 -2.76 -9.94 14.32
C ARG A 110 -2.67 -11.02 13.24
N GLU A 111 -1.75 -10.91 12.29
CA GLU A 111 -1.54 -11.96 11.27
C GLU A 111 -1.06 -13.28 11.88
N VAL A 112 -0.23 -13.23 12.92
CA VAL A 112 0.22 -14.42 13.65
C VAL A 112 -0.95 -15.09 14.38
N GLN A 113 -1.88 -14.31 14.93
CA GLN A 113 -3.02 -14.83 15.70
C GLN A 113 -4.03 -15.61 14.82
N TRP A 114 -4.21 -15.22 13.55
CA TRP A 114 -5.10 -15.92 12.61
C TRP A 114 -4.53 -17.25 12.09
N ARG A 115 -3.20 -17.45 12.11
CA ARG A 115 -2.58 -18.72 11.70
C ARG A 115 -2.55 -19.77 12.83
N GLY A 116 -2.96 -19.41 14.04
CA GLY A 116 -2.94 -20.27 15.23
C GLY A 116 -4.22 -21.04 15.53
N THR A 117 -5.29 -20.83 14.77
CA THR A 117 -6.57 -21.58 14.89
C THR A 117 -6.73 -22.50 13.69
N ARG A 118 -6.25 -23.74 13.84
CA ARG A 118 -6.65 -24.89 13.02
C ARG A 118 -7.23 -25.96 13.92
#